data_AF-A0A165R1Y1-F1
#
_entry.id   AF-A0A165R1Y1-F1
#
_cell.length_a   1.000
_cell.length_b   1.000
_cell.length_c   1.000
_cell.angle_alpha   90.00
_cell.angle_beta   90.00
_cell.angle_gamma   90.00
#
_symmetry.space_group_name_H-M   'P 1'
#
loop_
_entity.id
_entity.type
_entity.pdbx_description
1 polymer ?
#
loop_
_entity_poly.entity_id
_entity_poly.type
_entity_poly.pdbx_seq_one_letter_code
_entity_poly.pdbx_strand_id
1 'polypeptide(L)'
;MQQFLEVFSELKGKNLYVTGESYAGYYVPYIANYIYNHPGDLDLSLKGIWISDPSLSYDIVQEEIPAVDFVHKYESVFSLSQTYMAYLDKTAEQCGYAGYYQKYVTYPPKGLLPLPGGTPDISDGCDVWDSIYSAALNVNPAFDIYRIFDTYPILWDVLGFPGSFPQMQSPIYFDREDVKAVIHAPLNSTWSECSNDGVFAGDGGDTSEPSALSVLPGVIEKNERTVIVHGLADFVLIAEGTRIVIQNMTWNGAQGFHTVPANDSFIVDGMGALGTAHTERGLTYVEVALSGHMVPQFSPLAAFQIMEYLLGLRPSPSS
;
A
#
# COMPACT_ATOMS: atom_id res chain seq x y z
N MET A 1 -20.18 3.80 -11.47
CA MET A 1 -19.83 5.08 -12.14
C MET A 1 -20.83 5.53 -13.21
N GLN A 2 -21.37 4.66 -14.07
CA GLN A 2 -22.38 5.07 -15.08
C GLN A 2 -23.61 5.75 -14.46
N GLN A 3 -24.28 5.09 -13.50
CA GLN A 3 -25.40 5.66 -12.76
C GLN A 3 -25.04 6.96 -12.01
N PHE A 4 -23.80 7.06 -11.50
CA PHE A 4 -23.32 8.29 -10.88
C PHE A 4 -23.31 9.46 -11.88
N LEU A 5 -22.91 9.23 -13.13
CA LEU A 5 -22.95 10.26 -14.19
C LEU A 5 -24.36 10.54 -14.73
N GLU A 6 -25.35 9.69 -14.45
CA GLU A 6 -26.76 10.02 -14.71
C GLU A 6 -27.26 11.10 -13.75
N VAL A 7 -26.83 11.05 -12.48
CA VAL A 7 -27.16 12.05 -11.45
C VAL A 7 -26.31 13.31 -11.62
N PHE A 8 -24.99 13.16 -11.80
CA PHE A 8 -24.02 14.25 -11.88
C PHE A 8 -23.51 14.46 -13.31
N SER A 9 -24.45 14.74 -14.22
CA SER A 9 -24.17 14.83 -15.65
C SER A 9 -23.17 15.92 -16.04
N GLU A 10 -22.98 16.94 -15.20
CA GLU A 10 -22.00 18.01 -15.36
C GLU A 10 -20.54 17.54 -15.26
N LEU A 11 -20.31 16.34 -14.72
CA LEU A 11 -18.99 15.70 -14.64
C LEU A 11 -18.63 14.93 -15.92
N LYS A 12 -19.56 14.75 -16.86
CA LYS A 12 -19.29 14.09 -18.13
C LYS A 12 -18.18 14.80 -18.92
N GLY A 13 -17.32 14.02 -19.57
CA GLY A 13 -16.17 14.50 -20.33
C GLY A 13 -15.01 15.05 -19.48
N LYS A 14 -15.08 14.98 -18.14
CA LYS A 14 -13.98 15.40 -17.26
C LYS A 14 -12.86 14.37 -17.21
N ASN A 15 -11.70 14.83 -16.76
CA ASN A 15 -10.59 13.96 -16.39
C ASN A 15 -10.96 13.14 -15.14
N LEU A 16 -10.62 11.87 -15.16
CA LEU A 16 -10.79 10.92 -14.07
C LEU A 16 -9.43 10.45 -13.59
N TYR A 17 -9.29 10.38 -12.28
CA TYR A 17 -8.17 9.76 -11.59
C TYR A 17 -8.75 8.75 -10.62
N VAL A 18 -8.18 7.54 -10.59
CA VAL A 18 -8.64 6.48 -9.69
C VAL A 18 -7.55 6.26 -8.66
N THR A 19 -7.90 6.43 -7.39
CA THR A 19 -6.94 6.43 -6.30
C THR A 19 -7.40 5.54 -5.16
N GLY A 20 -6.48 4.96 -4.40
CA GLY A 20 -6.81 4.13 -3.25
C GLY A 20 -5.58 3.78 -2.42
N GLU A 21 -5.80 2.94 -1.42
CA GLU A 21 -4.79 2.49 -0.47
C GLU A 21 -4.93 0.99 -0.19
N SER A 22 -3.86 0.33 0.26
CA SER A 22 -3.92 -1.05 0.76
C SER A 22 -4.37 -2.03 -0.34
N TYR A 23 -5.41 -2.82 -0.07
CA TYR A 23 -6.02 -3.73 -1.04
C TYR A 23 -6.51 -3.04 -2.33
N ALA A 24 -6.63 -1.71 -2.34
CA ALA A 24 -6.85 -0.97 -3.58
C ALA A 24 -5.71 -1.13 -4.60
N GLY A 25 -4.56 -1.70 -4.21
CA GLY A 25 -3.55 -2.21 -5.13
C GLY A 25 -4.09 -3.29 -6.09
N TYR A 26 -5.17 -3.99 -5.75
CA TYR A 26 -5.97 -4.80 -6.68
C TYR A 26 -7.03 -3.93 -7.36
N TYR A 27 -7.87 -3.25 -6.59
CA TYR A 27 -9.05 -2.56 -7.16
C TYR A 27 -8.69 -1.50 -8.20
N VAL A 28 -7.73 -0.62 -7.91
CA VAL A 28 -7.41 0.53 -8.76
C VAL A 28 -6.89 0.07 -10.13
N PRO A 29 -5.89 -0.84 -10.24
CA PRO A 29 -5.45 -1.32 -11.54
C PRO A 29 -6.51 -2.10 -12.31
N TYR A 30 -7.33 -2.92 -11.64
CA TYR A 30 -8.40 -3.67 -12.31
C TYR A 30 -9.51 -2.75 -12.83
N ILE A 31 -9.92 -1.73 -12.06
CA ILE A 31 -10.87 -0.70 -12.51
C ILE A 31 -10.29 0.08 -13.69
N ALA A 32 -9.04 0.52 -13.60
CA ALA A 32 -8.37 1.26 -14.67
C ALA A 32 -8.26 0.42 -15.95
N ASN A 33 -7.87 -0.84 -15.83
CA ASN A 33 -7.80 -1.78 -16.96
C ASN A 33 -9.18 -1.99 -17.60
N TYR A 34 -10.23 -2.14 -16.80
CA TYR A 34 -11.60 -2.24 -17.33
C TYR A 34 -11.97 -1.01 -18.15
N ILE A 35 -11.75 0.21 -17.63
CA ILE A 35 -12.05 1.46 -18.33
C ILE A 35 -11.30 1.54 -19.67
N TYR A 36 -10.01 1.18 -19.68
CA TYR A 36 -9.22 1.21 -20.90
C TYR A 36 -9.65 0.17 -21.95
N ASN A 37 -10.23 -0.94 -21.54
CA ASN A 37 -10.67 -2.01 -22.44
C ASN A 37 -12.14 -1.85 -22.88
N HIS A 38 -12.89 -0.91 -22.28
CA HIS A 38 -14.27 -0.61 -22.63
C HIS A 38 -14.45 0.88 -22.97
N PRO A 39 -13.78 1.37 -24.04
CA PRO A 39 -13.87 2.77 -24.42
C PRO A 39 -15.33 3.12 -24.79
N GLY A 40 -15.86 4.16 -24.15
CA GLY A 40 -17.23 4.63 -24.37
C GLY A 40 -18.24 4.20 -23.30
N ASP A 41 -17.92 3.21 -22.47
CA ASP A 41 -18.79 2.80 -21.35
C ASP A 41 -18.87 3.87 -20.25
N LEU A 42 -17.83 4.71 -20.14
CA LEU A 42 -17.75 5.77 -19.15
C LEU A 42 -17.39 7.09 -19.85
N ASP A 43 -18.27 8.09 -19.72
CA ASP A 43 -18.05 9.44 -20.27
C ASP A 43 -17.12 10.26 -19.37
N LEU A 44 -15.92 9.72 -19.14
CA LEU A 44 -14.82 10.32 -18.40
C LEU A 44 -13.49 9.88 -19.05
N SER A 45 -12.46 10.72 -18.96
CA SER A 45 -11.14 10.40 -19.47
C SER A 45 -10.21 9.99 -18.34
N LEU A 46 -9.92 8.70 -18.20
CA LEU A 46 -8.92 8.22 -17.23
C LEU A 46 -7.52 8.74 -17.59
N LYS A 47 -6.92 9.49 -16.66
CA LYS A 47 -5.62 10.15 -16.84
C LYS A 47 -4.49 9.49 -16.07
N GLY A 48 -4.78 8.99 -14.88
CA GLY A 48 -3.75 8.40 -14.04
C GLY A 48 -4.34 7.71 -12.82
N ILE A 49 -3.47 6.99 -12.14
CA ILE A 49 -3.79 6.32 -10.88
C ILE A 49 -2.77 6.67 -9.81
N TRP A 50 -3.21 6.64 -8.56
CA TRP A 50 -2.37 6.76 -7.38
C TRP A 50 -2.77 5.69 -6.38
N ILE A 51 -1.80 4.92 -5.88
CA ILE A 51 -2.08 3.89 -4.90
C ILE A 51 -1.07 4.00 -3.76
N SER A 52 -1.55 4.20 -2.54
CA SER A 52 -0.71 4.19 -1.34
C SER A 52 -0.62 2.78 -0.77
N ASP A 53 0.57 2.43 -0.31
CA ASP A 53 0.89 1.25 0.47
C ASP A 53 0.13 0.01 -0.06
N PRO A 54 0.32 -0.35 -1.34
CA PRO A 54 -0.64 -1.22 -2.04
C PRO A 54 -0.33 -2.71 -1.93
N SER A 55 -1.36 -3.54 -1.86
CA SER A 55 -1.25 -4.98 -2.18
C SER A 55 -1.17 -5.16 -3.70
N LEU A 56 -0.01 -5.58 -4.21
CA LEU A 56 0.32 -5.69 -5.64
C LEU A 56 0.69 -7.12 -6.08
N SER A 57 1.12 -7.94 -5.14
CA SER A 57 1.64 -9.30 -5.33
C SER A 57 1.16 -10.21 -4.18
N TYR A 58 1.72 -11.40 -4.09
CA TYR A 58 1.50 -12.34 -2.99
C TYR A 58 2.14 -11.85 -1.68
N ASP A 59 1.53 -12.23 -0.55
CA ASP A 59 1.95 -11.85 0.81
C ASP A 59 3.38 -12.33 1.12
N ILE A 60 3.78 -13.50 0.61
CA ILE A 60 5.17 -13.96 0.73
C ILE A 60 6.18 -12.93 0.21
N VAL A 61 5.81 -12.13 -0.80
CA VAL A 61 6.68 -11.10 -1.39
C VAL A 61 6.62 -9.78 -0.63
N GLN A 62 5.43 -9.37 -0.20
CA GLN A 62 5.21 -8.04 0.37
C GLN A 62 5.32 -7.98 1.89
N GLU A 63 5.13 -9.10 2.56
CA GLU A 63 5.09 -9.23 4.01
C GLU A 63 6.25 -10.10 4.50
N GLU A 64 6.29 -11.38 4.11
CA GLU A 64 7.23 -12.35 4.71
C GLU A 64 8.69 -12.08 4.40
N ILE A 65 9.05 -11.95 3.11
CA ILE A 65 10.43 -11.71 2.68
C ILE A 65 11.06 -10.50 3.40
N PRO A 66 10.40 -9.32 3.46
CA PRO A 66 10.98 -8.15 4.09
C PRO A 66 10.82 -8.09 5.62
N ALA A 67 9.96 -8.91 6.25
CA ALA A 67 9.58 -8.75 7.66
C ALA A 67 10.77 -8.72 8.64
N VAL A 68 11.68 -9.70 8.56
CA VAL A 68 12.80 -9.79 9.51
C VAL A 68 13.82 -8.66 9.31
N ASP A 69 14.14 -8.33 8.05
CA ASP A 69 15.01 -7.18 7.72
C ASP A 69 14.40 -5.86 8.22
N PHE A 70 13.07 -5.72 8.14
CA PHE A 70 12.36 -4.56 8.67
C PHE A 70 12.47 -4.46 10.20
N VAL A 71 12.33 -5.57 10.93
CA VAL A 71 12.52 -5.57 12.38
C VAL A 71 13.94 -5.19 12.76
N HIS A 72 14.96 -5.68 12.06
CA HIS A 72 16.35 -5.26 12.29
C HIS A 72 16.56 -3.77 12.07
N LYS A 73 15.97 -3.20 11.01
CA LYS A 73 16.01 -1.77 10.72
C LYS A 73 15.40 -0.94 11.86
N TYR A 74 14.40 -1.47 12.56
CA TYR A 74 13.67 -0.81 13.63
C TYR A 74 13.79 -1.55 14.98
N GLU A 75 14.95 -2.17 15.26
CA GLU A 75 15.10 -3.11 16.39
C GLU A 75 14.70 -2.47 17.73
N SER A 76 15.02 -1.19 17.93
CA SER A 76 14.66 -0.44 19.14
C SER A 76 13.15 -0.17 19.28
N VAL A 77 12.40 -0.12 18.18
CA VAL A 77 10.95 0.07 18.19
C VAL A 77 10.26 -1.22 18.59
N PHE A 78 10.66 -2.34 17.97
CA PHE A 78 10.09 -3.64 18.27
C PHE A 78 10.53 -4.18 19.64
N SER A 79 11.76 -3.87 20.08
CA SER A 79 12.30 -4.23 21.39
C SER A 79 12.16 -5.73 21.73
N LEU A 80 12.25 -6.60 20.71
CA LEU A 80 12.19 -8.05 20.89
C LEU A 80 13.44 -8.56 21.60
N SER A 81 13.31 -9.63 22.38
CA SER A 81 14.47 -10.22 23.05
C SER A 81 15.50 -10.74 22.03
N GLN A 82 16.79 -10.69 22.38
CA GLN A 82 17.87 -11.21 21.52
C GLN A 82 17.67 -12.68 21.14
N THR A 83 17.12 -13.49 22.06
CA THR A 83 16.80 -14.90 21.77
C THR A 83 15.70 -15.03 20.72
N TYR A 84 14.71 -14.13 20.72
CA TYR A 84 13.65 -14.12 19.72
C TYR A 84 14.14 -13.58 18.38
N MET A 85 14.98 -12.54 18.37
CA MET A 85 15.64 -12.08 17.14
C MET A 85 16.45 -13.20 16.49
N ALA A 86 17.25 -13.94 17.27
CA ALA A 86 17.99 -15.10 16.75
C ALA A 86 17.09 -16.23 16.22
N TYR A 87 15.89 -16.38 16.77
CA TYR A 87 14.88 -17.31 16.24
C TYR A 87 14.33 -16.82 14.89
N LEU A 88 14.00 -15.53 14.77
CA LEU A 88 13.53 -14.93 13.52
C LEU A 88 14.59 -15.03 12.41
N ASP A 89 15.85 -14.72 12.73
CA ASP A 89 16.98 -14.82 11.79
C ASP A 89 17.11 -16.24 11.22
N LYS A 90 17.12 -17.22 12.11
CA LYS A 90 17.20 -18.63 11.73
C LYS A 90 16.01 -19.05 10.86
N THR A 91 14.81 -18.56 11.18
CA THR A 91 13.60 -18.88 10.43
C THR A 91 13.66 -18.26 9.04
N ALA A 92 14.03 -16.97 8.93
CA ALA A 92 14.22 -16.29 7.65
C ALA A 92 15.30 -16.95 6.78
N GLU A 93 16.40 -17.43 7.36
CA GLU A 93 17.42 -18.21 6.64
C GLU A 93 16.84 -19.52 6.09
N GLN A 94 16.09 -20.27 6.90
CA GLN A 94 15.49 -21.55 6.51
C GLN A 94 14.43 -21.39 5.42
N CYS A 95 13.64 -20.31 5.51
CA CYS A 95 12.57 -19.99 4.57
C CYS A 95 13.08 -19.30 3.29
N GLY A 96 14.36 -18.91 3.24
CA GLY A 96 14.95 -18.25 2.07
C GLY A 96 14.61 -16.77 1.94
N TYR A 97 14.19 -16.13 3.03
CA TYR A 97 13.90 -14.69 3.11
C TYR A 97 15.15 -13.88 3.43
N ALA A 98 16.05 -14.42 4.27
CA ALA A 98 17.25 -13.71 4.70
C ALA A 98 18.13 -13.31 3.51
N GLY A 99 18.43 -12.01 3.40
CA GLY A 99 19.26 -11.45 2.34
C GLY A 99 18.64 -11.48 0.94
N TYR A 100 17.34 -11.76 0.82
CA TYR A 100 16.64 -11.90 -0.47
C TYR A 100 16.77 -10.62 -1.30
N TYR A 101 16.48 -9.45 -0.69
CA TYR A 101 16.49 -8.17 -1.38
C TYR A 101 17.86 -7.88 -1.99
N GLN A 102 18.93 -7.99 -1.21
CA GLN A 102 20.30 -7.69 -1.64
C GLN A 102 20.81 -8.69 -2.69
N LYS A 103 20.29 -9.92 -2.68
CA LYS A 103 20.65 -10.97 -3.62
C LYS A 103 19.99 -10.82 -4.98
N TYR A 104 18.70 -10.49 -5.01
CA TYR A 104 17.88 -10.56 -6.24
C TYR A 104 17.51 -9.19 -6.82
N VAL A 105 17.40 -8.14 -6.01
CA VAL A 105 17.06 -6.81 -6.50
C VAL A 105 18.30 -6.12 -7.06
N THR A 106 18.37 -6.00 -8.39
CA THR A 106 19.47 -5.31 -9.10
C THR A 106 18.96 -4.27 -10.08
N TYR A 107 19.81 -3.31 -10.42
CA TYR A 107 19.52 -2.22 -11.36
C TYR A 107 20.61 -2.22 -12.46
N PRO A 108 20.27 -2.55 -13.73
CA PRO A 108 18.98 -3.09 -14.18
C PRO A 108 18.71 -4.51 -13.65
N PRO A 109 17.45 -4.98 -13.66
CA PRO A 109 17.11 -6.35 -13.30
C PRO A 109 17.77 -7.38 -14.21
N LYS A 110 18.04 -8.57 -13.66
CA LYS A 110 18.68 -9.69 -14.38
C LYS A 110 17.70 -10.78 -14.84
N GLY A 111 16.41 -10.57 -14.66
CA GLY A 111 15.34 -11.54 -14.92
C GLY A 111 14.35 -11.61 -13.77
N LEU A 112 13.35 -12.46 -13.92
CA LEU A 112 12.31 -12.67 -12.90
C LEU A 112 12.92 -13.11 -11.56
N LEU A 113 12.40 -12.53 -10.49
CA LEU A 113 12.83 -12.82 -9.13
C LEU A 113 12.17 -14.12 -8.66
N PRO A 114 12.93 -15.09 -8.13
CA PRO A 114 12.39 -16.39 -7.74
C PRO A 114 11.57 -16.28 -6.45
N LEU A 115 10.46 -17.00 -6.35
CA LEU A 115 9.74 -17.15 -5.09
C LEU A 115 10.49 -18.10 -4.15
N PRO A 116 10.62 -17.79 -2.85
CA PRO A 116 11.09 -18.75 -1.87
C PRO A 116 10.23 -20.04 -1.92
N GLY A 117 10.86 -21.21 -1.92
CA GLY A 117 10.17 -22.49 -2.11
C GLY A 117 9.59 -22.74 -3.52
N GLY A 118 9.64 -21.76 -4.43
CA GLY A 118 9.14 -21.87 -5.80
C GLY A 118 7.62 -21.77 -5.94
N THR A 119 6.91 -21.37 -4.87
CA THR A 119 5.45 -21.20 -4.82
C THR A 119 5.11 -19.85 -4.17
N PRO A 120 3.96 -19.22 -4.49
CA PRO A 120 3.47 -18.06 -3.74
C PRO A 120 3.00 -18.42 -2.31
N ASP A 121 2.82 -19.71 -2.02
CA ASP A 121 2.33 -20.15 -0.72
C ASP A 121 3.40 -19.98 0.37
N ILE A 122 2.97 -19.49 1.53
CA ILE A 122 3.79 -19.43 2.73
C ILE A 122 3.92 -20.85 3.28
N SER A 123 5.16 -21.35 3.36
CA SER A 123 5.44 -22.70 3.84
C SER A 123 5.21 -22.83 5.34
N ASP A 124 4.87 -24.04 5.81
CA ASP A 124 4.70 -24.31 7.25
C ASP A 124 5.92 -23.84 8.06
N GLY A 125 5.69 -22.97 9.05
CA GLY A 125 6.73 -22.41 9.90
C GLY A 125 7.49 -21.22 9.29
N CYS A 126 7.07 -20.72 8.13
CA CYS A 126 7.64 -19.54 7.47
C CYS A 126 6.77 -18.30 7.56
N ASP A 127 5.74 -18.31 8.40
CA ASP A 127 4.94 -17.13 8.73
C ASP A 127 5.68 -16.31 9.81
N VAL A 128 6.67 -15.56 9.35
CA VAL A 128 7.48 -14.69 10.21
C VAL A 128 6.76 -13.38 10.48
N TRP A 129 5.90 -12.92 9.57
CA TRP A 129 5.12 -11.70 9.73
C TRP A 129 4.17 -11.78 10.93
N ASP A 130 3.30 -12.81 11.02
CA ASP A 130 2.38 -12.96 12.18
C ASP A 130 3.16 -13.23 13.47
N SER A 131 4.27 -13.97 13.38
CA SER A 131 5.16 -14.22 14.51
C SER A 131 5.75 -12.92 15.07
N ILE A 132 6.14 -11.99 14.20
CA ILE A 132 6.65 -10.67 14.59
C ILE A 132 5.52 -9.82 15.16
N TYR A 133 4.38 -9.75 14.47
CA TYR A 133 3.24 -8.94 14.90
C TYR A 133 2.76 -9.36 16.30
N SER A 134 2.57 -10.66 16.52
CA SER A 134 2.19 -11.22 17.83
C SER A 134 3.22 -10.90 18.91
N ALA A 135 4.52 -10.98 18.61
CA ALA A 135 5.57 -10.65 19.56
C ALA A 135 5.62 -9.15 19.87
N ALA A 136 5.42 -8.29 18.87
CA ALA A 136 5.37 -6.84 19.02
C ALA A 136 4.21 -6.42 19.94
N LEU A 137 3.01 -7.00 19.76
CA LEU A 137 1.86 -6.77 20.65
C LEU A 137 2.10 -7.20 22.10
N ASN A 138 2.86 -8.29 22.30
CA ASN A 138 3.24 -8.73 23.66
C ASN A 138 4.19 -7.75 24.35
N VAL A 139 5.07 -7.09 23.59
CA VAL A 139 6.00 -6.07 24.11
C VAL A 139 5.29 -4.73 24.32
N ASN A 140 4.48 -4.32 23.33
CA ASN A 140 3.72 -3.08 23.32
C ASN A 140 2.26 -3.38 22.95
N PRO A 141 1.32 -3.43 23.91
CA PRO A 141 -0.10 -3.63 23.62
C PRO A 141 -0.78 -2.52 22.80
N ALA A 142 -0.10 -1.39 22.56
CA ALA A 142 -0.51 -0.34 21.64
C ALA A 142 0.30 -0.32 20.34
N PHE A 143 1.03 -1.41 20.03
CA PHE A 143 1.73 -1.53 18.75
C PHE A 143 0.72 -1.47 17.61
N ASP A 144 1.06 -0.71 16.58
CA ASP A 144 0.22 -0.53 15.41
C ASP A 144 0.97 -0.91 14.13
N ILE A 145 0.47 -1.92 13.41
CA ILE A 145 1.06 -2.38 12.14
C ILE A 145 0.98 -1.32 11.05
N TYR A 146 -0.03 -0.44 11.13
CA TYR A 146 -0.20 0.64 10.16
C TYR A 146 0.83 1.75 10.34
N ARG A 147 1.45 1.88 11.53
CA ARG A 147 2.59 2.77 11.77
C ARG A 147 3.32 2.36 13.06
N ILE A 148 4.49 1.76 12.90
CA ILE A 148 5.24 1.16 14.02
C ILE A 148 5.68 2.11 15.13
N PHE A 149 5.65 3.43 14.89
CA PHE A 149 6.07 4.44 15.88
C PHE A 149 4.96 4.81 16.86
N ASP A 150 3.74 4.34 16.63
CA ASP A 150 2.60 4.70 17.46
C ASP A 150 2.62 3.94 18.79
N THR A 151 2.22 4.66 19.84
CA THR A 151 2.33 4.20 21.23
C THR A 151 1.27 4.89 22.09
N TYR A 152 1.18 4.52 23.37
CA TYR A 152 0.26 5.16 24.29
C TYR A 152 0.52 6.67 24.47
N PRO A 153 -0.53 7.49 24.66
CA PRO A 153 -1.94 7.11 24.68
C PRO A 153 -2.51 6.91 23.27
N ILE A 154 -3.40 5.92 23.13
CA ILE A 154 -4.20 5.73 21.93
C ILE A 154 -5.16 6.91 21.81
N LEU A 155 -5.06 7.66 20.70
CA LEU A 155 -5.91 8.81 20.45
C LEU A 155 -7.29 8.38 19.96
N TRP A 156 -8.29 9.24 20.19
CA TRP A 156 -9.64 9.01 19.68
C TRP A 156 -9.67 9.13 18.16
N ASP A 157 -10.25 8.13 17.51
CA ASP A 157 -10.50 8.05 16.10
C ASP A 157 -12.00 8.24 15.82
N VAL A 158 -12.30 9.14 14.89
CA VAL A 158 -13.68 9.40 14.42
C VAL A 158 -14.30 8.18 13.74
N LEU A 159 -13.44 7.34 13.16
CA LEU A 159 -13.74 6.04 12.57
C LEU A 159 -13.69 4.92 13.62
N GLY A 160 -13.42 5.16 14.90
CA GLY A 160 -13.40 4.06 15.88
C GLY A 160 -12.49 2.86 15.55
N PHE A 161 -11.51 3.05 14.65
CA PHE A 161 -10.47 2.10 14.29
C PHE A 161 -9.11 2.77 14.54
N PRO A 162 -8.70 2.90 15.81
CA PRO A 162 -7.49 3.65 16.17
C PRO A 162 -6.17 2.92 15.86
N GLY A 163 -6.21 1.73 15.25
CA GLY A 163 -5.04 0.91 14.95
C GLY A 163 -5.29 -0.58 15.21
N SER A 164 -4.21 -1.32 15.44
CA SER A 164 -4.16 -2.79 15.48
C SER A 164 -4.78 -3.47 16.72
N PHE A 165 -5.35 -2.71 17.65
CA PHE A 165 -5.74 -3.22 18.96
C PHE A 165 -7.25 -3.10 19.20
N PRO A 166 -7.84 -4.01 20.00
CA PRO A 166 -9.27 -4.01 20.30
C PRO A 166 -9.60 -2.89 21.27
N GLN A 167 -9.91 -1.69 20.76
CA GLN A 167 -10.53 -0.64 21.54
C GLN A 167 -11.73 -0.06 20.79
N MET A 168 -12.93 -0.47 21.21
CA MET A 168 -14.18 0.17 20.80
C MET A 168 -14.21 1.58 21.42
N GLN A 169 -13.91 2.57 20.60
CA GLN A 169 -14.06 3.97 20.96
C GLN A 169 -15.52 4.38 20.80
N SER A 170 -16.07 5.09 21.79
CA SER A 170 -17.47 5.52 21.79
C SER A 170 -17.60 6.97 22.27
N PRO A 171 -18.45 7.79 21.65
CA PRO A 171 -19.28 7.47 20.47
C PRO A 171 -18.45 7.45 19.19
N ILE A 172 -18.79 6.56 18.25
CA ILE A 172 -18.27 6.62 16.88
C ILE A 172 -19.01 7.73 16.13
N TYR A 173 -18.28 8.58 15.40
CA TYR A 173 -18.86 9.77 14.77
C TYR A 173 -19.98 9.40 13.78
N PHE A 174 -19.72 8.41 12.93
CA PHE A 174 -20.67 7.95 11.90
C PHE A 174 -21.86 7.16 12.46
N ASP A 175 -21.83 6.78 13.73
CA ASP A 175 -22.98 6.13 14.38
C ASP A 175 -24.00 7.09 14.96
N ARG A 176 -23.68 8.38 15.05
CA ARG A 176 -24.61 9.39 15.54
C ARG A 176 -25.82 9.54 14.61
N GLU A 177 -27.02 9.56 15.18
CA GLU A 177 -28.27 9.70 14.42
C GLU A 177 -28.33 10.98 13.59
N ASP A 178 -27.83 12.10 14.13
CA ASP A 178 -27.80 13.38 13.43
C ASP A 178 -26.86 13.36 12.23
N VAL A 179 -25.70 12.70 12.36
CA VAL A 179 -24.76 12.48 11.25
C VAL A 179 -25.39 11.57 10.19
N LYS A 180 -25.96 10.43 10.58
CA LYS A 180 -26.66 9.51 9.65
C LYS A 180 -27.76 10.20 8.86
N ALA A 181 -28.58 11.02 9.53
CA ALA A 181 -29.65 11.76 8.89
C ALA A 181 -29.14 12.75 7.83
N VAL A 182 -28.04 13.47 8.11
CA VAL A 182 -27.46 14.48 7.19
C VAL A 182 -26.80 13.84 5.97
N ILE A 183 -26.15 12.67 6.12
CA ILE A 183 -25.52 11.95 5.00
C ILE A 183 -26.49 10.97 4.29
N HIS A 184 -27.76 10.97 4.70
CA HIS A 184 -28.81 10.08 4.19
C HIS A 184 -28.50 8.57 4.37
N ALA A 185 -27.76 8.21 5.41
CA ALA A 185 -27.52 6.82 5.77
C ALA A 185 -28.72 6.20 6.53
N PRO A 186 -28.96 4.88 6.43
CA PRO A 186 -30.01 4.22 7.22
C PRO A 186 -29.78 4.37 8.73
N LEU A 187 -30.82 4.79 9.45
CA LEU A 187 -30.74 5.02 10.91
C LEU A 187 -30.55 3.73 11.72
N ASN A 188 -30.94 2.59 11.16
CA ASN A 188 -30.87 1.28 11.80
C ASN A 188 -29.61 0.47 11.42
N SER A 189 -28.64 1.09 10.76
CA SER A 189 -27.34 0.48 10.47
C SER A 189 -26.30 0.91 11.49
N THR A 190 -25.38 0.01 11.84
CA THR A 190 -24.19 0.34 12.65
C THR A 190 -23.02 0.52 11.72
N TRP A 191 -22.24 1.58 11.93
CA TRP A 191 -21.04 1.84 11.16
C TRP A 191 -19.90 0.91 11.62
N SER A 192 -19.10 0.46 10.68
CA SER A 192 -17.84 -0.26 10.93
C SER A 192 -16.86 0.15 9.85
N GLU A 193 -15.59 0.36 10.18
CA GLU A 193 -14.58 0.73 9.19
C GLU A 193 -14.35 -0.41 8.20
N CYS A 194 -14.13 -1.60 8.76
CA CYS A 194 -13.91 -2.84 8.04
C CYS A 194 -15.02 -3.82 8.42
N SER A 195 -15.53 -4.56 7.44
CA SER A 195 -16.53 -5.60 7.65
C SER A 195 -15.89 -6.84 8.29
N ASN A 196 -16.54 -7.42 9.30
CA ASN A 196 -16.17 -8.75 9.80
C ASN A 196 -16.71 -9.87 8.90
N ASP A 197 -17.68 -9.55 8.03
CA ASP A 197 -18.23 -10.47 7.03
C ASP A 197 -17.44 -10.37 5.72
N GLY A 198 -17.39 -11.49 4.98
CA GLY A 198 -16.74 -11.54 3.67
C GLY A 198 -17.33 -10.51 2.69
N VAL A 199 -16.47 -9.64 2.14
CA VAL A 199 -16.87 -8.57 1.22
C VAL A 199 -16.73 -8.94 -0.26
N PHE A 200 -16.04 -10.04 -0.55
CA PHE A 200 -15.89 -10.55 -1.91
C PHE A 200 -17.09 -11.43 -2.30
N ALA A 201 -17.43 -11.41 -3.59
CA ALA A 201 -18.54 -12.20 -4.09
C ALA A 201 -18.20 -13.70 -4.12
N GLY A 202 -19.05 -14.52 -3.50
CA GLY A 202 -18.89 -15.98 -3.45
C GLY A 202 -18.15 -16.47 -2.21
N ASP A 203 -17.99 -17.79 -2.10
CA ASP A 203 -17.52 -18.44 -0.87
C ASP A 203 -15.97 -18.52 -0.74
N GLY A 204 -15.23 -17.90 -1.66
CA GLY A 204 -13.79 -18.16 -1.89
C GLY A 204 -12.85 -16.96 -1.83
N GLY A 205 -13.31 -15.76 -1.43
CA GLY A 205 -12.49 -14.55 -1.45
C GLY A 205 -12.25 -13.98 -2.85
N ASP A 206 -11.27 -13.07 -2.98
CA ASP A 206 -10.84 -12.57 -4.30
C ASP A 206 -9.98 -13.62 -5.01
N THR A 207 -10.37 -14.02 -6.22
CA THR A 207 -9.63 -14.98 -7.04
C THR A 207 -8.84 -14.31 -8.17
N SER A 208 -8.75 -12.99 -8.16
CA SER A 208 -8.03 -12.21 -9.17
C SER A 208 -6.52 -12.45 -9.06
N GLU A 209 -5.83 -12.52 -10.19
CA GLU A 209 -4.36 -12.53 -10.16
C GLU A 209 -3.83 -11.21 -9.60
N PRO A 210 -2.70 -11.20 -8.87
CA PRO A 210 -2.12 -9.97 -8.37
C PRO A 210 -1.89 -8.94 -9.47
N SER A 211 -2.21 -7.67 -9.19
CA SER A 211 -2.29 -6.65 -10.23
C SER A 211 -0.94 -6.40 -10.93
N ALA A 212 0.18 -6.45 -10.20
CA ALA A 212 1.52 -6.28 -10.78
C ALA A 212 1.96 -7.45 -11.67
N LEU A 213 1.35 -8.62 -11.52
CA LEU A 213 1.59 -9.80 -12.35
C LEU A 213 0.66 -9.86 -13.57
N SER A 214 -0.35 -8.99 -13.63
CA SER A 214 -1.42 -9.04 -14.62
C SER A 214 -1.69 -7.67 -15.26
N VAL A 215 -2.58 -6.86 -14.69
CA VAL A 215 -3.20 -5.69 -15.33
C VAL A 215 -2.42 -4.38 -15.15
N LEU A 216 -1.66 -4.23 -14.07
CA LEU A 216 -0.96 -2.98 -13.74
C LEU A 216 0.07 -2.57 -14.80
N PRO A 217 0.89 -3.47 -15.39
CA PRO A 217 1.77 -3.10 -16.50
C PRO A 217 1.05 -2.40 -17.64
N GLY A 218 -0.06 -2.98 -18.12
CA GLY A 218 -0.85 -2.40 -19.21
C GLY A 218 -1.54 -1.08 -18.83
N VAL A 219 -1.81 -0.87 -17.54
CA VAL A 219 -2.32 0.40 -17.02
C VAL A 219 -1.22 1.48 -17.01
N ILE A 220 0.00 1.13 -16.58
CA ILE A 220 1.15 2.05 -16.63
C ILE A 220 1.43 2.52 -18.06
N GLU A 221 1.31 1.63 -19.04
CA GLU A 221 1.54 1.93 -20.46
C GLU A 221 0.50 2.89 -21.07
N LYS A 222 -0.70 2.96 -20.49
CA LYS A 222 -1.82 3.78 -21.00
C LYS A 222 -2.03 5.07 -20.22
N ASN A 223 -1.66 5.10 -18.94
CA ASN A 223 -1.79 6.28 -18.08
C ASN A 223 -0.82 7.39 -18.48
N GLU A 224 -1.21 8.65 -18.24
CA GLU A 224 -0.27 9.77 -18.28
C GLU A 224 0.69 9.74 -17.09
N ARG A 225 0.17 9.36 -15.91
CA ARG A 225 0.94 9.18 -14.66
C ARG A 225 0.39 8.00 -13.87
N THR A 226 1.27 7.08 -13.48
CA THR A 226 0.97 6.05 -12.48
C THR A 226 1.86 6.27 -11.27
N VAL A 227 1.26 6.45 -10.10
CA VAL A 227 2.00 6.72 -8.86
C VAL A 227 1.74 5.61 -7.86
N ILE A 228 2.82 5.01 -7.35
CA ILE A 228 2.79 4.16 -6.17
C ILE A 228 3.47 4.94 -5.05
N VAL A 229 2.81 5.06 -3.89
CA VAL A 229 3.37 5.70 -2.70
C VAL A 229 3.49 4.69 -1.59
N HIS A 230 4.48 4.82 -0.73
CA HIS A 230 4.64 3.95 0.44
C HIS A 230 5.16 4.70 1.66
N GLY A 231 4.53 4.51 2.80
CA GLY A 231 5.07 4.89 4.10
C GLY A 231 6.19 3.95 4.55
N LEU A 232 7.34 4.50 4.93
CA LEU A 232 8.49 3.69 5.38
C LEU A 232 8.32 3.07 6.78
N ALA A 233 7.28 3.46 7.52
CA ALA A 233 6.93 2.92 8.84
C ALA A 233 5.72 1.99 8.79
N ASP A 234 5.23 1.64 7.59
CA ASP A 234 4.20 0.63 7.39
C ASP A 234 4.80 -0.77 7.60
N PHE A 235 4.19 -1.54 8.51
CA PHE A 235 4.52 -2.94 8.73
C PHE A 235 3.47 -3.89 8.17
N VAL A 236 2.22 -3.44 7.93
CA VAL A 236 1.22 -4.30 7.28
C VAL A 236 1.62 -4.60 5.85
N LEU A 237 2.12 -3.60 5.12
CA LEU A 237 2.74 -3.80 3.81
C LEU A 237 4.09 -3.11 3.81
N ILE A 238 5.15 -3.86 3.56
CA ILE A 238 6.50 -3.34 3.77
C ILE A 238 7.07 -2.80 2.46
N ALA A 239 7.65 -1.59 2.51
CA ALA A 239 8.18 -0.89 1.34
C ALA A 239 9.19 -1.71 0.53
N GLU A 240 10.08 -2.44 1.21
CA GLU A 240 11.01 -3.36 0.57
C GLU A 240 10.30 -4.45 -0.26
N GLY A 241 9.13 -4.92 0.20
CA GLY A 241 8.26 -5.82 -0.54
C GLY A 241 7.74 -5.21 -1.83
N THR A 242 7.18 -4.00 -1.77
CA THR A 242 6.75 -3.24 -2.97
C THR A 242 7.91 -2.99 -3.94
N ARG A 243 9.12 -2.70 -3.44
CA ARG A 243 10.33 -2.60 -4.29
C ARG A 243 10.64 -3.91 -5.02
N ILE A 244 10.50 -5.07 -4.35
CA ILE A 244 10.68 -6.38 -5.00
C ILE A 244 9.63 -6.57 -6.10
N VAL A 245 8.38 -6.24 -5.83
CA VAL A 245 7.29 -6.33 -6.82
C VAL A 245 7.58 -5.47 -8.05
N ILE A 246 7.94 -4.19 -7.86
CA ILE A 246 8.29 -3.30 -8.96
C ILE A 246 9.46 -3.85 -9.77
N GLN A 247 10.47 -4.42 -9.11
CA GLN A 247 11.65 -4.98 -9.78
C GLN A 247 11.39 -6.29 -10.51
N ASN A 248 10.32 -7.01 -10.16
CA ASN A 248 9.86 -8.18 -10.89
C ASN A 248 8.93 -7.84 -12.06
N MET A 249 8.26 -6.69 -12.00
CA MET A 249 7.29 -6.24 -13.00
C MET A 249 7.98 -5.78 -14.30
N THR A 250 7.39 -6.11 -15.45
CA THR A 250 7.82 -5.60 -16.77
C THR A 250 6.78 -4.67 -17.33
N TRP A 251 7.16 -3.45 -17.69
CA TRP A 251 6.28 -2.47 -18.32
C TRP A 251 7.05 -1.64 -19.35
N ASN A 252 6.37 -1.17 -20.39
CA ASN A 252 6.97 -0.33 -21.44
C ASN A 252 8.26 -0.96 -22.02
N GLY A 253 8.27 -2.28 -22.17
CA GLY A 253 9.35 -3.04 -22.82
C GLY A 253 10.58 -3.36 -21.95
N ALA A 254 10.59 -3.05 -20.66
CA ALA A 254 11.71 -3.37 -19.76
C ALA A 254 11.25 -3.80 -18.36
N GLN A 255 11.99 -4.72 -17.75
CA GLN A 255 11.75 -5.18 -16.38
C GLN A 255 12.33 -4.20 -15.38
N GLY A 256 11.54 -3.84 -14.36
CA GLY A 256 11.96 -3.08 -13.18
C GLY A 256 12.62 -1.73 -13.48
N PHE A 257 12.97 -0.99 -12.45
CA PHE A 257 13.78 0.20 -12.60
C PHE A 257 15.22 -0.15 -13.01
N HIS A 258 15.74 0.60 -13.98
CA HIS A 258 17.09 0.41 -14.51
C HIS A 258 18.14 1.21 -13.75
N THR A 259 17.72 2.28 -13.09
CA THR A 259 18.58 3.11 -12.25
C THR A 259 18.15 3.03 -10.80
N VAL A 260 19.14 3.08 -9.89
CA VAL A 260 18.90 3.02 -8.45
C VAL A 260 18.14 4.28 -8.04
N PRO A 261 16.99 4.18 -7.33
CA PRO A 261 16.33 5.31 -6.71
C PRO A 261 17.31 6.10 -5.83
N ALA A 262 17.42 7.40 -6.07
CA ALA A 262 18.34 8.24 -5.32
C ALA A 262 17.76 8.53 -3.92
N ASN A 263 18.52 8.23 -2.86
CA ASN A 263 18.11 8.59 -1.51
C ASN A 263 17.89 10.11 -1.39
N ASP A 264 16.96 10.49 -0.52
CA ASP A 264 16.63 11.89 -0.21
C ASP A 264 16.16 12.71 -1.43
N SER A 265 15.71 12.04 -2.50
CA SER A 265 15.25 12.70 -3.73
C SER A 265 13.80 13.20 -3.67
N PHE A 266 13.01 12.74 -2.70
CA PHE A 266 11.67 13.27 -2.48
C PHE A 266 11.75 14.52 -1.58
N ILE A 267 11.58 15.69 -2.20
CA ILE A 267 11.66 16.99 -1.51
C ILE A 267 10.25 17.54 -1.33
N VAL A 268 9.81 17.71 -0.09
CA VAL A 268 8.52 18.31 0.25
C VAL A 268 8.71 19.81 0.51
N ASP A 269 7.89 20.64 -0.12
CA ASP A 269 8.00 22.10 -0.01
C ASP A 269 7.92 22.55 1.45
N GLY A 270 8.91 23.35 1.88
CA GLY A 270 9.01 23.84 3.25
C GLY A 270 9.49 22.80 4.29
N MET A 271 9.63 21.52 3.93
CA MET A 271 10.12 20.47 4.83
C MET A 271 11.51 19.94 4.44
N GLY A 272 11.86 19.99 3.15
CA GLY A 272 13.10 19.41 2.64
C GLY A 272 12.94 17.94 2.27
N ALA A 273 14.04 17.18 2.29
CA ALA A 273 14.00 15.75 1.94
C ALA A 273 13.17 14.95 2.96
N LEU A 274 12.18 14.20 2.45
CA LEU A 274 11.27 13.36 3.24
C LEU A 274 11.12 11.96 2.62
N GLY A 275 12.21 11.43 2.06
CA GLY A 275 12.28 10.10 1.49
C GLY A 275 12.77 10.11 0.04
N THR A 276 12.24 9.21 -0.78
CA THR A 276 12.76 8.92 -2.11
C THR A 276 11.65 9.00 -3.15
N ALA A 277 11.88 9.71 -4.25
CA ALA A 277 11.01 9.71 -5.41
C ALA A 277 11.81 9.23 -6.63
N HIS A 278 11.23 8.29 -7.37
CA HIS A 278 11.84 7.73 -8.57
C HIS A 278 10.82 7.62 -9.68
N THR A 279 11.19 7.96 -10.91
CA THR A 279 10.29 7.85 -12.07
C THR A 279 11.01 7.23 -13.24
N GLU A 280 10.46 6.15 -13.79
CA GLU A 280 10.93 5.57 -15.06
C GLU A 280 9.74 5.05 -15.87
N ARG A 281 9.73 5.40 -17.15
CA ARG A 281 8.80 4.82 -18.16
C ARG A 281 7.32 4.85 -17.70
N GLY A 282 6.86 5.99 -17.17
CA GLY A 282 5.46 6.21 -16.80
C GLY A 282 5.06 5.78 -15.38
N LEU A 283 5.93 5.06 -14.67
CA LEU A 283 5.74 4.72 -13.25
C LEU A 283 6.57 5.64 -12.37
N THR A 284 5.92 6.26 -11.40
CA THR A 284 6.54 7.01 -10.30
C THR A 284 6.35 6.24 -9.00
N TYR A 285 7.44 5.93 -8.31
CA TYR A 285 7.43 5.35 -6.97
C TYR A 285 7.93 6.37 -5.97
N VAL A 286 7.16 6.61 -4.90
CA VAL A 286 7.50 7.57 -3.85
C VAL A 286 7.46 6.90 -2.49
N GLU A 287 8.52 7.08 -1.71
CA GLU A 287 8.63 6.60 -0.35
C GLU A 287 8.66 7.79 0.59
N VAL A 288 7.83 7.73 1.63
CA VAL A 288 7.66 8.83 2.57
C VAL A 288 8.19 8.42 3.93
N ALA A 289 9.28 9.06 4.33
CA ALA A 289 9.90 8.83 5.62
C ALA A 289 8.94 9.22 6.75
N LEU A 290 8.97 8.47 7.86
CA LEU A 290 8.12 8.67 9.05
C LEU A 290 6.61 8.46 8.83
N SER A 291 6.18 8.13 7.61
CA SER A 291 4.80 7.80 7.30
C SER A 291 4.52 6.31 7.45
N GLY A 292 3.32 5.96 7.93
CA GLY A 292 2.80 4.61 7.90
C GLY A 292 1.88 4.36 6.69
N HIS A 293 1.08 3.30 6.77
CA HIS A 293 0.15 2.77 5.76
C HIS A 293 -0.75 3.84 5.16
N MET A 294 -1.35 4.66 6.03
CA MET A 294 -2.19 5.79 5.65
C MET A 294 -1.33 7.03 5.39
N VAL A 295 -0.65 7.10 4.24
CA VAL A 295 0.28 8.23 3.97
C VAL A 295 -0.38 9.61 4.09
N PRO A 296 -1.61 9.85 3.61
CA PRO A 296 -2.30 11.12 3.83
C PRO A 296 -2.57 11.45 5.30
N GLN A 297 -2.77 10.44 6.16
CA GLN A 297 -2.98 10.62 7.60
C GLN A 297 -1.68 11.06 8.29
N PHE A 298 -0.57 10.39 7.98
CA PHE A 298 0.69 10.58 8.72
C PHE A 298 1.60 11.65 8.11
N SER A 299 1.49 11.91 6.81
CA SER A 299 2.28 12.89 6.07
C SER A 299 1.42 13.68 5.06
N PRO A 300 0.44 14.48 5.53
CA PRO A 300 -0.57 15.10 4.68
C PRO A 300 0.01 16.05 3.63
N LEU A 301 1.05 16.82 3.96
CA LEU A 301 1.68 17.73 2.99
C LEU A 301 2.41 16.98 1.88
N ALA A 302 3.08 15.88 2.22
CA ALA A 302 3.72 14.99 1.25
C ALA A 302 2.68 14.36 0.32
N ALA A 303 1.62 13.78 0.89
CA ALA A 303 0.53 13.17 0.12
C ALA A 303 -0.14 14.19 -0.82
N PHE A 304 -0.40 15.40 -0.32
CA PHE A 304 -0.98 16.47 -1.13
C PHE A 304 -0.08 16.86 -2.30
N GLN A 305 1.22 17.04 -2.07
CA GLN A 305 2.17 17.36 -3.12
C GLN A 305 2.29 16.27 -4.19
N ILE A 306 2.27 14.99 -3.78
CA ILE A 306 2.26 13.86 -4.72
C ILE A 306 0.94 13.83 -5.51
N MET A 307 -0.19 14.18 -4.89
CA MET A 307 -1.48 14.31 -5.57
C MET A 307 -1.48 15.45 -6.59
N GLU A 308 -0.88 16.61 -6.27
CA GLU A 308 -0.71 17.70 -7.24
C GLU A 308 0.12 17.25 -8.45
N TYR A 309 1.15 16.43 -8.22
CA TYR A 309 1.86 15.75 -9.30
C TYR A 309 0.91 14.82 -10.08
N LEU A 310 0.14 13.92 -9.46
CA LEU A 310 -0.79 13.06 -10.20
C LEU A 310 -1.73 13.88 -11.12
N LEU A 311 -2.28 14.97 -10.59
CA LEU A 311 -3.24 15.85 -11.26
C LEU A 311 -2.61 16.73 -12.37
N GLY A 312 -1.30 16.68 -12.56
CA GLY A 312 -0.60 17.51 -13.55
C GLY A 312 -0.44 18.97 -13.13
N LEU A 313 -0.69 19.30 -11.86
CA LEU A 313 -0.51 20.64 -11.30
C LEU A 313 0.97 20.93 -11.00
N ARG A 314 1.80 19.89 -10.92
CA ARG A 314 3.25 19.98 -10.77
C ARG A 314 4.00 19.10 -11.78
N PRO A 315 5.21 19.47 -12.21
CA PRO A 315 5.97 18.67 -13.18
C PRO A 315 6.66 17.45 -12.54
N SER A 316 6.96 17.48 -11.25
CA SER A 316 7.60 16.39 -10.50
C SER A 316 6.97 16.25 -9.10
N PRO A 317 7.02 15.06 -8.45
CA PRO A 317 6.64 14.93 -7.05
C PRO A 317 7.54 15.76 -6.11
N SER A 318 8.73 16.22 -6.53
CA SER A 318 9.67 16.97 -5.68
C SER A 318 9.90 18.43 -6.10
N SER A 319 9.31 18.88 -7.21
CA SER A 319 9.47 20.24 -7.74
C SER A 319 8.28 20.61 -8.61
#